data_AF-A0A7X1ZUF8-F1
#
_entry.id   AF-A0A7X1ZUF8-F1
#
_cell.length_a   1.000
_cell.length_b   1.000
_cell.length_c   1.000
_cell.angle_alpha   90.00
_cell.angle_beta   90.00
_cell.angle_gamma   90.00
#
_symmetry.space_group_name_H-M   'P 1'
#
loop_
_entity.id
_entity.type
_entity.pdbx_description
1 polymer ?
#
loop_
_entity_poly.entity_id
_entity_poly.type
_entity_poly.pdbx_seq_one_letter_code
_entity_poly.pdbx_strand_id
1 'polypeptide(L)'
;MKRIGYLEGTDPELLSKLVLDGMGTLPLGNGWDGHGKYINHLTNEDNVSAVVGYLHKIFPPEGTAEGPRDVLFSCRTHKIPVYLIVPKAKHKAARSYLRQMAEGVTLVDPGEVYDALTK
;
A
#
# COMPACT_ATOMS: atom_id res chain seq x y z
N MET A 1 5.19 -13.62 12.74
CA MET A 1 5.80 -12.28 12.70
C MET A 1 4.97 -11.42 11.76
N LYS A 2 4.47 -10.26 12.21
CA LYS A 2 3.68 -9.35 11.36
C LYS A 2 4.60 -8.83 10.24
N ARG A 3 4.19 -8.95 8.97
CA ARG A 3 4.95 -8.45 7.82
C ARG A 3 4.17 -7.38 7.08
N ILE A 4 4.82 -6.26 6.79
CA ILE A 4 4.25 -5.14 6.06
C ILE A 4 4.80 -5.14 4.64
N GLY A 5 3.93 -5.27 3.66
CA GLY A 5 4.27 -5.04 2.26
C GLY A 5 4.36 -3.54 2.00
N TYR A 6 5.38 -3.05 1.32
CA TYR A 6 5.51 -1.63 1.00
C TYR A 6 5.76 -1.41 -0.48
N LEU A 7 5.08 -0.43 -1.07
CA LEU A 7 5.34 0.03 -2.43
C LEU A 7 6.54 0.99 -2.46
N GLU A 8 7.16 1.13 -3.62
CA GLU A 8 8.31 2.01 -3.82
C GLU A 8 8.03 3.45 -3.34
N GLY A 9 9.08 4.14 -2.88
CA GLY A 9 8.98 5.50 -2.35
C GLY A 9 8.43 5.59 -0.93
N THR A 10 8.05 4.48 -0.29
CA THR A 10 7.69 4.45 1.14
C THR A 10 8.85 4.99 1.99
N ASP A 11 8.53 5.79 3.01
CA ASP A 11 9.51 6.47 3.85
C ASP A 11 10.49 5.46 4.51
N PRO A 12 11.82 5.58 4.28
CA PRO A 12 12.79 4.67 4.87
C PRO A 12 12.85 4.74 6.40
N GLU A 13 12.52 5.88 7.02
CA GLU A 13 12.45 6.02 8.47
C GLU A 13 11.30 5.18 9.04
N LEU A 14 10.13 5.21 8.38
CA LEU A 14 9.00 4.35 8.74
C LEU A 14 9.39 2.87 8.70
N LEU A 15 10.02 2.43 7.60
CA LEU A 15 10.44 1.04 7.42
C LEU A 15 11.46 0.63 8.48
N SER A 16 12.39 1.52 8.82
CA SER A 16 13.39 1.29 9.87
C SER A 16 12.74 1.11 11.24
N LYS A 17 11.74 1.94 11.60
CA LYS A 17 10.99 1.80 12.86
C LYS A 17 10.26 0.46 12.94
N LEU A 18 9.54 0.07 11.87
CA LEU A 18 8.84 -1.22 11.83
C LEU A 18 9.77 -2.41 12.09
N VAL A 19 10.98 -2.39 11.53
CA VAL A 19 11.99 -3.44 11.75
C VAL A 19 12.47 -3.45 13.21
N LEU A 20 12.72 -2.27 13.81
CA LEU A 20 13.13 -2.16 15.21
C LEU A 20 12.07 -2.70 16.17
N ASP A 21 10.79 -2.65 15.81
CA ASP A 21 9.68 -3.22 16.58
C ASP A 21 9.41 -4.71 16.27
N GLY A 22 10.31 -5.37 15.54
CA GLY A 22 10.21 -6.80 15.25
C GLY A 22 9.19 -7.14 14.16
N MET A 23 8.83 -6.19 13.29
CA MET A 23 8.02 -6.45 12.10
C MET A 23 8.92 -6.74 10.89
N GLY A 24 8.46 -7.63 10.02
CA GLY A 24 9.10 -7.84 8.72
C GLY A 24 8.63 -6.79 7.70
N THR A 25 9.48 -6.43 6.75
CA THR A 25 9.10 -5.58 5.60
C THR A 25 9.31 -6.34 4.30
N LEU A 26 8.41 -6.20 3.33
CA LEU A 26 8.51 -6.82 2.00
C LEU A 26 8.34 -5.77 0.90
N PRO A 27 9.35 -5.51 0.05
CA PRO A 27 9.18 -4.61 -1.09
C PRO A 27 8.20 -5.22 -2.10
N LEU A 28 7.24 -4.40 -2.53
CA LEU A 28 6.22 -4.74 -3.51
C LEU A 28 6.33 -3.82 -4.72
N GLY A 29 6.30 -4.43 -5.91
CA GLY A 29 6.21 -3.72 -7.18
C GLY A 29 4.76 -3.61 -7.63
N ASN A 30 4.40 -2.48 -8.25
CA ASN A 30 3.08 -2.29 -8.84
C ASN A 30 2.93 -2.91 -10.25
N GLY A 31 4.03 -3.38 -10.83
CA GLY A 31 4.09 -3.96 -12.19
C GLY A 31 4.92 -3.12 -13.16
N TRP A 32 5.15 -1.84 -12.87
CA TRP A 32 5.87 -0.92 -13.76
C TRP A 32 7.22 -0.45 -13.24
N ASP A 33 7.37 -0.29 -11.92
CA ASP A 33 8.58 0.30 -11.32
C ASP A 33 9.69 -0.72 -10.98
N GLY A 34 9.43 -2.02 -11.13
CA GLY A 34 10.43 -3.07 -10.92
C GLY A 34 10.99 -3.17 -9.49
N HIS A 35 10.31 -2.59 -8.49
CA HIS A 35 10.89 -2.39 -7.15
C HIS A 35 11.01 -3.66 -6.29
N GLY A 36 10.06 -4.60 -6.44
CA GLY A 36 9.99 -5.78 -5.57
C GLY A 36 9.06 -6.86 -6.11
N LYS A 37 8.59 -7.74 -5.22
CA LYS A 37 7.64 -8.79 -5.60
C LYS A 37 6.39 -8.13 -6.18
N TYR A 38 5.93 -8.59 -7.35
CA TYR A 38 4.71 -8.03 -7.94
C TYR A 38 3.53 -8.22 -6.98
N ILE A 39 2.84 -7.13 -6.64
CA ILE A 39 1.77 -7.10 -5.65
C ILE A 39 0.65 -8.11 -5.95
N ASN A 40 0.36 -8.38 -7.22
CA ASN A 40 -0.64 -9.37 -7.60
C ASN A 40 -0.16 -10.82 -7.51
N HIS A 41 1.12 -11.06 -7.21
CA HIS A 41 1.66 -12.39 -6.89
C HIS A 41 1.70 -12.66 -5.38
N LEU A 42 1.14 -11.78 -4.54
CA LEU A 42 0.99 -12.04 -3.11
C LEU A 42 0.11 -13.26 -2.87
N THR A 43 0.54 -14.13 -1.97
CA THR A 43 -0.19 -15.30 -1.48
C THR A 43 -0.26 -15.27 0.05
N ASN A 44 -1.06 -16.17 0.64
CA ASN A 44 -1.13 -16.31 2.09
C ASN A 44 0.22 -16.72 2.72
N GLU A 45 1.10 -17.40 1.97
CA GLU A 45 2.42 -17.84 2.44
C GLU A 45 3.39 -16.67 2.64
N ASP A 46 3.17 -15.55 1.94
CA ASP A 46 3.96 -14.33 2.14
C ASP A 46 3.74 -13.72 3.53
N ASN A 47 2.70 -14.12 4.25
CA ASN A 47 2.36 -13.64 5.60
C ASN A 47 2.26 -12.11 5.70
N VAL A 48 1.87 -11.44 4.60
CA VAL A 48 1.67 -9.99 4.57
C VAL A 48 0.38 -9.62 5.28
N SER A 49 0.52 -8.86 6.36
CA SER A 49 -0.57 -8.44 7.25
C SER A 49 -1.21 -7.12 6.85
N ALA A 50 -0.48 -6.28 6.10
CA ALA A 50 -0.97 -5.03 5.53
C ALA A 50 -0.02 -4.60 4.39
N VAL A 51 -0.54 -3.79 3.47
CA VAL A 51 0.24 -3.11 2.43
C VAL A 51 0.21 -1.60 2.67
N VAL A 52 1.34 -0.93 2.51
CA VAL A 52 1.45 0.53 2.59
C VAL A 52 2.10 1.10 1.32
N GLY A 53 1.67 2.27 0.91
CA GLY A 53 2.31 3.01 -0.18
C GLY A 53 1.68 4.37 -0.40
N TYR A 54 2.35 5.24 -1.15
CA TYR A 54 1.76 6.51 -1.53
C TYR A 54 0.65 6.32 -2.56
N LEU A 55 -0.38 7.19 -2.50
CA LEU A 55 -1.55 7.10 -3.39
C LEU A 55 -1.19 6.95 -4.88
N HIS A 56 -0.16 7.64 -5.35
CA HIS A 56 0.22 7.59 -6.77
C HIS A 56 0.70 6.20 -7.23
N LYS A 57 1.14 5.32 -6.32
CA LYS A 57 1.70 4.01 -6.68
C LYS A 57 0.68 3.00 -7.17
N ILE A 58 -0.60 3.23 -6.88
CA ILE A 58 -1.68 2.37 -7.36
C ILE A 58 -2.32 2.90 -8.64
N PHE A 59 -1.81 3.99 -9.21
CA PHE A 59 -2.24 4.49 -10.51
C PHE A 59 -1.25 4.02 -11.56
N PRO A 60 -1.70 3.16 -12.48
CA PRO A 60 -0.92 2.81 -13.66
C PRO A 60 -0.56 4.05 -14.49
N PRO A 61 0.49 3.98 -15.33
CA PRO A 61 0.80 5.03 -16.30
C PRO A 61 -0.41 5.39 -17.17
N GLU A 62 -0.50 6.65 -17.60
CA GLU A 62 -1.58 7.07 -18.49
C GLU A 62 -1.62 6.24 -19.78
N GLY A 63 -2.82 5.89 -20.22
CA GLY A 63 -3.03 5.10 -21.44
C GLY A 63 -3.04 3.57 -21.23
N THR A 64 -2.81 3.07 -20.01
CA THR A 64 -3.03 1.65 -19.71
C THR A 64 -4.51 1.33 -19.53
N ALA A 65 -4.93 0.12 -19.89
CA ALA A 65 -6.29 -0.38 -19.65
C ALA A 65 -6.55 -0.69 -18.17
N GLU A 66 -5.51 -0.99 -17.41
CA GLU A 66 -5.56 -1.29 -15.99
C GLU A 66 -5.83 -0.03 -15.16
N GLY A 67 -6.57 -0.19 -14.08
CA GLY A 67 -6.79 0.84 -13.08
C GLY A 67 -6.35 0.40 -11.68
N PRO A 68 -6.55 1.25 -10.66
CA PRO A 68 -6.13 0.96 -9.29
C PRO A 68 -6.74 -0.32 -8.70
N ARG A 69 -7.92 -0.74 -9.19
CA ARG A 69 -8.57 -1.99 -8.77
C ARG A 69 -7.78 -3.22 -9.19
N ASP A 70 -7.12 -3.14 -10.33
CA ASP A 70 -6.35 -4.22 -10.93
C ASP A 70 -4.99 -4.31 -10.23
N VAL A 71 -4.35 -3.18 -9.94
CA VAL A 71 -3.11 -3.13 -9.15
C VAL A 71 -3.29 -3.73 -7.75
N LEU A 72 -4.45 -3.51 -7.12
CA LEU A 72 -4.75 -4.02 -5.78
C LEU A 72 -5.54 -5.34 -5.77
N PHE A 73 -5.58 -6.07 -6.89
CA PHE A 73 -6.41 -7.27 -7.01
C PHE A 73 -6.11 -8.29 -5.91
N SER A 74 -4.84 -8.68 -5.71
CA SER A 74 -4.51 -9.70 -4.72
C SER A 74 -4.71 -9.22 -3.28
N CYS A 75 -4.50 -7.93 -2.99
CA CYS A 75 -4.83 -7.38 -1.68
C CYS A 75 -6.33 -7.52 -1.37
N ARG A 76 -7.19 -7.28 -2.36
CA ARG A 76 -8.65 -7.45 -2.21
C ARG A 76 -9.04 -8.93 -2.07
N THR A 77 -8.47 -9.79 -2.90
CA THR A 77 -8.74 -11.24 -2.88
C THR A 77 -8.36 -11.88 -1.54
N HIS A 78 -7.19 -11.51 -1.01
CA HIS A 78 -6.67 -12.02 0.27
C HIS A 78 -7.13 -11.19 1.48
N LYS A 79 -7.97 -10.16 1.28
CA LYS A 79 -8.44 -9.23 2.32
C LYS A 79 -7.30 -8.59 3.12
N ILE A 80 -6.17 -8.31 2.45
CA ILE A 80 -5.04 -7.62 3.03
C ILE A 80 -5.38 -6.12 3.12
N PRO A 81 -5.37 -5.51 4.32
CA PRO A 81 -5.57 -4.08 4.49
C PRO A 81 -4.55 -3.27 3.69
N VAL A 82 -5.02 -2.24 2.98
CA VAL A 82 -4.17 -1.34 2.19
C VAL A 82 -4.23 0.06 2.81
N TYR A 83 -3.07 0.60 3.17
CA TYR A 83 -2.89 1.95 3.69
C TYR A 83 -2.25 2.83 2.62
N LEU A 84 -2.99 3.84 2.15
CA LEU A 84 -2.50 4.80 1.17
C LEU A 84 -2.10 6.10 1.86
N ILE A 85 -0.83 6.45 1.75
CA ILE A 85 -0.28 7.66 2.33
C ILE A 85 -0.74 8.86 1.50
N VAL A 86 -1.49 9.76 2.15
CA VAL A 86 -2.02 11.02 1.59
C VAL A 86 -2.07 12.05 2.71
N PRO A 87 -1.59 13.29 2.52
CA PRO A 87 -1.76 14.35 3.51
C PRO A 87 -3.22 14.52 3.92
N LYS A 88 -3.49 14.68 5.22
CA LYS A 88 -4.85 14.75 5.80
C LYS A 88 -5.75 15.74 5.08
N ALA A 89 -5.20 16.93 4.78
CA ALA A 89 -5.89 18.00 4.06
C ALA A 89 -6.39 17.60 2.66
N LYS A 90 -5.81 16.55 2.06
CA LYS A 90 -6.13 16.05 0.72
C LYS A 90 -6.97 14.76 0.75
N HIS A 91 -7.33 14.22 1.91
CA HIS A 91 -8.12 12.98 2.00
C HIS A 91 -9.45 13.06 1.25
N LYS A 92 -10.16 14.19 1.34
CA LYS A 92 -11.43 14.40 0.60
C LYS A 92 -11.21 14.29 -0.91
N ALA A 93 -10.17 14.95 -1.44
CA ALA A 93 -9.84 14.90 -2.86
C ALA A 93 -9.40 13.50 -3.30
N ALA A 94 -8.57 12.82 -2.50
CA ALA A 94 -8.14 11.46 -2.75
C ALA A 94 -9.32 10.46 -2.79
N ARG A 95 -10.30 10.58 -1.88
CA ARG A 95 -11.51 9.74 -1.92
C ARG A 95 -12.32 9.96 -3.19
N SER A 96 -12.50 11.21 -3.60
CA SER A 96 -13.16 11.52 -4.88
C SER A 96 -12.44 10.92 -6.08
N TYR A 97 -11.10 10.89 -6.04
CA TYR A 97 -10.27 10.32 -7.11
C TYR A 97 -10.33 8.78 -7.14
N LEU A 98 -10.35 8.14 -5.97
CA LEU A 98 -10.49 6.68 -5.83
C LEU A 98 -11.88 6.15 -6.23
N ARG A 99 -12.92 7.00 -6.18
CA ARG A 99 -14.31 6.63 -6.51
C ARG A 99 -14.74 5.36 -5.76
N GLN A 100 -15.11 4.30 -6.48
CA GLN A 100 -15.54 3.01 -5.92
C GLN A 100 -14.45 2.27 -5.14
N MET A 101 -13.17 2.62 -5.30
CA MET A 101 -12.08 2.03 -4.52
C MET A 101 -11.94 2.60 -3.12
N ALA A 102 -12.59 3.73 -2.83
CA ALA A 102 -12.37 4.46 -1.57
C ALA A 102 -12.75 3.65 -0.31
N GLU A 103 -13.59 2.61 -0.45
CA GLU A 103 -14.01 1.73 0.64
C GLU A 103 -13.02 0.59 0.91
N GLY A 104 -12.20 0.21 -0.08
CA GLY A 104 -11.25 -0.91 0.02
C GLY A 104 -9.87 -0.53 0.55
N VAL A 105 -9.64 0.76 0.86
CA VAL A 105 -8.34 1.30 1.26
C VAL A 105 -8.50 2.31 2.41
N THR A 106 -7.50 2.35 3.29
CA THR A 106 -7.42 3.33 4.37
C THR A 106 -6.49 4.46 3.96
N LEU A 107 -7.00 5.68 3.87
CA LEU A 107 -6.16 6.87 3.69
C LEU A 107 -5.53 7.25 5.03
N VAL A 108 -4.22 7.45 5.05
CA VAL A 108 -3.47 7.81 6.26
C VAL A 108 -2.55 8.99 5.99
N ASP A 109 -2.45 9.90 6.96
CA ASP A 109 -1.49 11.00 6.88
C ASP A 109 -0.05 10.46 7.05
N PRO A 110 0.96 11.02 6.36
CA PRO A 110 2.36 10.62 6.55
C PRO A 110 2.79 10.58 8.02
N GLY A 111 2.32 11.51 8.87
CA GLY A 111 2.65 11.54 10.30
C GLY A 111 1.94 10.48 11.15
N GLU A 112 0.89 9.85 10.63
CA GLU A 112 0.04 8.88 11.35
C GLU A 112 0.26 7.42 10.88
N VAL A 113 1.08 7.21 9.85
CA VAL A 113 1.20 5.91 9.16
C VAL A 113 1.79 4.82 10.05
N TYR A 114 2.78 5.15 10.87
CA TYR A 114 3.40 4.19 11.79
C TYR A 114 2.38 3.67 12.80
N ASP A 115 1.64 4.56 13.45
CA ASP A 115 0.59 4.20 14.40
C ASP A 115 -0.53 3.40 13.72
N ALA A 116 -0.86 3.69 12.47
CA ALA A 116 -1.87 2.95 11.71
C ALA A 116 -1.44 1.50 11.42
N LEU A 117 -0.15 1.26 11.17
CA LEU A 117 0.40 -0.06 10.87
C LEU A 117 0.69 -0.90 12.11
N THR A 118 0.90 -0.26 13.26
CA THR A 118 1.29 -0.92 14.51
C THR A 118 0.13 -1.24 15.45
N LYS A 119 -1.05 -0.67 15.21
CA LYS A 119 -2.32 -1.14 15.78
C LYS A 119 -2.58 -2.61 15.44
#